data_AF-A0A9W8RYP8-F1
#
_entry.id   AF-A0A9W8RYP8-F1
#
_cell.length_a   1.000
_cell.length_b   1.000
_cell.length_c   1.000
_cell.angle_alpha   90.00
_cell.angle_beta   90.00
_cell.angle_gamma   90.00
#
_symmetry.space_group_name_H-M   'P 1'
#
loop_
_entity.id
_entity.type
_entity.pdbx_description
1 polymer ?
#
loop_
_entity_poly.entity_id
_entity_poly.type
_entity_poly.pdbx_seq_one_letter_code
_entity_poly.pdbx_strand_id
1 'polypeptide(L)'
;MAYLSKCIDLYFTYVYPTLPVLHRSTINETMVRVDVASARWDARSFALVTAACCYTLALVPDHLTTASWAVAEAFYKVSKDVLDSYAEQDVESPDHSSIAIRMFHSGWAHAAGKTKASWYILGEAVRLVQSMRLHDEATYERMDPLEAQLCRRVFWTLYTSDKSAAILGGHPQCLASSIFKEGITVAYADDFPDQDVIHISARSNHEQRVSIMTGFNANQDLWRAAEPLLLLTADEILAIQRGGSHSVLSESTPMLEKLTDQYVHFSTCLDNLPPMLGFHQSLASSPDDFAFADRYARLESPRALAIQRTNLQASYQCLKMVILRNLSTVWAHRYMDPHDYFLGHFLGRTRARQDQHDAQLVDSPLYILEALRVAGDMLYVAHTSGLDLIRINGESCTEKIRLVGASILELIARNPSSPLMSTAERYSKLYPHVLALLNSKVSEWAEHGASEENEGRR
;
A
#
# COMPACT_ATOMS: atom_id res chain seq x y z
N MET A 1 0.11 19.13 -26.85
CA MET A 1 0.77 17.81 -26.99
C MET A 1 2.08 17.70 -26.20
N ALA A 2 3.06 18.59 -26.38
CA ALA A 2 4.35 18.53 -25.65
C ALA A 2 4.23 18.45 -24.11
N TYR A 3 3.29 19.20 -23.51
CA TYR A 3 3.07 19.17 -22.06
C TYR A 3 2.50 17.82 -21.57
N LEU A 4 1.52 17.25 -22.30
CA LEU A 4 0.99 15.91 -21.99
C LEU A 4 2.09 14.85 -22.07
N SER A 5 2.97 14.92 -23.09
CA SER A 5 4.08 13.98 -23.26
C SER A 5 5.01 14.00 -22.04
N LYS A 6 5.42 15.20 -21.61
CA LYS A 6 6.25 15.36 -20.42
C LYS A 6 5.57 14.79 -19.17
N CYS A 7 4.26 14.99 -19.02
CA CYS A 7 3.52 14.44 -17.89
C CYS A 7 3.45 12.90 -17.91
N ILE A 8 3.27 12.29 -19.08
CA ILE A 8 3.31 10.83 -19.24
C ILE A 8 4.71 10.28 -18.98
N ASP A 9 5.77 10.99 -19.36
CA ASP A 9 7.14 10.58 -19.01
C ASP A 9 7.38 10.62 -17.49
N LEU A 10 6.81 11.60 -16.79
CA LEU A 10 6.82 11.64 -15.33
C LEU A 10 6.06 10.45 -14.72
N TYR A 11 4.92 10.06 -15.29
CA TYR A 11 4.17 8.88 -14.86
C TYR A 11 5.07 7.63 -14.90
N PHE A 12 5.68 7.36 -16.05
CA PHE A 12 6.56 6.20 -16.20
C PHE A 12 7.82 6.27 -15.33
N THR A 13 8.28 7.47 -15.00
CA THR A 13 9.48 7.66 -14.16
C THR A 13 9.21 7.46 -12.67
N TYR A 14 8.05 7.92 -12.18
CA TYR A 14 7.79 8.06 -10.74
C TYR A 14 6.59 7.25 -10.23
N VAL A 15 5.58 7.03 -11.07
CA VAL A 15 4.30 6.42 -10.64
C VAL A 15 4.21 4.95 -11.06
N TYR A 16 4.62 4.69 -12.29
CA TYR A 16 4.61 3.35 -12.90
C TYR A 16 5.31 2.26 -12.08
N PRO A 17 6.43 2.50 -11.36
CA PRO A 17 7.06 1.46 -10.54
C PRO A 17 6.12 0.79 -9.51
N THR A 18 5.12 1.52 -9.01
CA THR A 18 4.14 0.99 -8.04
C THR A 18 2.74 0.83 -8.64
N LEU A 19 2.47 1.47 -9.77
CA LEU A 19 1.18 1.46 -10.45
C LEU A 19 1.38 1.19 -11.95
N PRO A 20 1.77 -0.03 -12.36
CA PRO A 20 2.23 -0.30 -13.74
C PRO A 20 1.09 -0.57 -14.73
N VAL A 21 0.04 0.27 -14.74
CA VAL A 21 -1.23 -0.01 -15.43
C VAL A 21 -1.35 0.53 -16.86
N LEU A 22 -0.27 1.07 -17.42
CA LEU A 22 -0.24 1.61 -18.79
C LEU A 22 0.87 0.97 -19.62
N HIS A 23 0.58 0.71 -20.90
CA HIS A 23 1.58 0.27 -21.87
C HIS A 23 2.14 1.47 -22.65
N ARG A 24 3.45 1.72 -22.54
CA ARG A 24 4.14 2.90 -23.07
C ARG A 24 4.02 3.00 -24.58
N SER A 25 4.19 1.89 -25.33
CA SER A 25 4.08 1.93 -26.79
C SER A 25 2.68 2.38 -27.21
N THR A 26 1.64 1.80 -26.62
CA THR A 26 0.23 2.12 -26.93
C THR A 26 -0.09 3.59 -26.64
N ILE A 27 0.39 4.13 -25.52
CA ILE A 27 0.18 5.56 -25.19
C ILE A 27 0.92 6.46 -26.19
N ASN A 28 2.19 6.15 -26.49
CA ASN A 28 2.99 6.92 -27.43
C ASN A 28 2.39 6.91 -28.84
N GLU A 29 1.98 5.74 -29.34
CA GLU A 29 1.31 5.60 -30.64
C GLU A 29 0.02 6.42 -30.70
N THR A 30 -0.77 6.40 -29.63
CA THR A 30 -2.00 7.20 -29.54
C THR A 30 -1.69 8.69 -29.60
N MET A 31 -0.66 9.15 -28.88
CA MET A 31 -0.23 10.55 -28.91
C MET A 31 0.29 10.97 -30.29
N VAL A 32 1.10 10.15 -30.94
CA VAL A 32 1.64 10.42 -32.29
C VAL A 32 0.54 10.44 -33.33
N ARG A 33 -0.41 9.49 -33.28
CA ARG A 33 -1.53 9.42 -34.23
C ARG A 33 -2.36 10.69 -34.20
N VAL A 34 -2.64 11.23 -33.02
CA VAL A 34 -3.40 12.48 -32.90
C VAL A 34 -2.62 13.67 -33.45
N ASP A 35 -1.31 13.74 -33.17
CA ASP A 35 -0.46 14.85 -33.62
C ASP A 35 -0.28 14.86 -35.15
N VAL A 36 0.08 13.71 -35.74
CA VAL A 36 0.41 13.60 -37.16
C VAL A 36 -0.82 13.59 -38.06
N ALA A 37 -1.85 12.82 -37.69
CA ALA A 37 -3.04 12.69 -38.53
C ALA A 37 -4.07 13.81 -38.29
N SER A 38 -3.80 14.73 -37.35
CA SER A 38 -4.82 15.66 -36.80
C SER A 38 -6.11 14.92 -36.42
N ALA A 39 -5.98 13.64 -36.05
CA ALA A 39 -7.09 12.76 -35.75
C ALA A 39 -7.71 13.19 -34.43
N ARG A 40 -9.04 13.08 -34.33
CA ARG A 40 -9.71 13.24 -33.04
C ARG A 40 -9.26 12.12 -32.12
N TRP A 41 -9.03 12.47 -30.85
CA TRP A 41 -8.86 11.47 -29.82
C TRP A 41 -10.11 10.60 -29.73
N ASP A 42 -9.90 9.31 -29.55
CA ASP A 42 -10.91 8.45 -28.94
C ASP A 42 -11.17 8.94 -27.49
N ALA A 43 -12.44 8.98 -27.08
CA ALA A 43 -12.86 9.57 -25.81
C ALA A 43 -12.22 8.84 -24.61
N ARG A 44 -12.21 7.50 -24.64
CA ARG A 44 -11.62 6.67 -23.59
C ARG A 44 -10.11 6.84 -23.51
N SER A 45 -9.43 6.84 -24.65
CA SER A 45 -7.99 7.10 -24.74
C SER A 45 -7.62 8.48 -24.17
N PHE A 46 -8.41 9.51 -24.47
CA PHE A 46 -8.20 10.85 -23.93
C PHE A 46 -8.46 10.92 -22.43
N ALA A 47 -9.55 10.29 -21.95
CA ALA A 47 -9.85 10.18 -20.53
C ALA A 47 -8.71 9.47 -19.77
N LEU A 48 -8.17 8.37 -20.30
CA LEU A 48 -7.05 7.64 -19.71
C LEU A 48 -5.78 8.48 -19.59
N VAL A 49 -5.35 9.13 -20.68
CA VAL A 49 -4.13 9.94 -20.69
C VAL A 49 -4.26 11.13 -19.74
N THR A 50 -5.41 11.81 -19.75
CA THR A 50 -5.66 12.95 -18.84
C THR A 50 -5.80 12.51 -17.38
N ALA A 51 -6.39 11.35 -17.10
CA ALA A 51 -6.45 10.76 -15.75
C ALA A 51 -5.04 10.43 -15.23
N ALA A 52 -4.22 9.79 -16.05
CA ALA A 52 -2.83 9.49 -15.70
C ALA A 52 -2.05 10.78 -15.40
N CYS A 53 -2.29 11.85 -16.18
CA CYS A 53 -1.68 13.15 -15.94
C CYS A 53 -2.16 13.80 -14.63
N CYS A 54 -3.47 13.77 -14.34
CA CYS A 54 -4.00 14.36 -13.11
C CYS A 54 -3.39 13.72 -11.87
N TYR A 55 -3.35 12.38 -11.82
CA TYR A 55 -2.78 11.66 -10.67
C TYR A 55 -1.26 11.86 -10.57
N THR A 56 -0.55 11.84 -11.69
CA THR A 56 0.91 12.04 -11.71
C THR A 56 1.28 13.42 -11.15
N LEU A 57 0.60 14.48 -11.59
CA LEU A 57 0.87 15.83 -11.10
C LEU A 57 0.42 16.05 -9.65
N ALA A 58 -0.62 15.35 -9.21
CA ALA A 58 -1.04 15.34 -7.82
C ALA A 58 0.02 14.69 -6.89
N LEU A 59 0.62 13.60 -7.37
CA LEU A 59 1.51 12.75 -6.59
C LEU A 59 2.94 13.29 -6.56
N VAL A 60 3.54 13.53 -7.73
CA VAL A 60 4.96 13.84 -7.88
C VAL A 60 5.29 15.22 -7.28
N PRO A 61 6.36 15.37 -6.48
CA PRO A 61 6.76 16.67 -5.91
C PRO A 61 6.93 17.81 -6.93
N ASP A 62 6.51 19.02 -6.55
CA ASP A 62 6.44 20.19 -7.42
C ASP A 62 7.80 20.60 -7.99
N HIS A 63 8.88 20.42 -7.22
CA HIS A 63 10.25 20.65 -7.69
C HIS A 63 10.68 19.68 -8.81
N LEU A 64 9.98 18.55 -8.97
CA LEU A 64 10.23 17.57 -10.03
C LEU A 64 9.28 17.74 -11.22
N THR A 65 8.03 18.19 -10.99
CA THR A 65 7.03 18.37 -12.07
C THR A 65 7.10 19.74 -12.71
N THR A 66 7.50 20.78 -11.96
CA THR A 66 7.36 22.20 -12.31
C THR A 66 5.90 22.65 -12.57
N ALA A 67 4.92 21.84 -12.15
CA ALA A 67 3.50 22.06 -12.39
C ALA A 67 2.78 22.36 -11.07
N SER A 68 1.82 23.29 -11.08
CA SER A 68 0.98 23.57 -9.92
C SER A 68 -0.18 22.58 -9.80
N TRP A 69 -0.72 22.46 -8.59
CA TRP A 69 -1.91 21.66 -8.30
C TRP A 69 -3.10 22.00 -9.20
N ALA A 70 -3.30 23.27 -9.54
CA ALA A 70 -4.38 23.72 -10.43
C ALA A 70 -4.34 23.02 -11.80
N VAL A 71 -3.14 22.67 -12.29
CA VAL A 71 -3.01 21.90 -13.54
C VAL A 71 -3.45 20.45 -13.36
N ALA A 72 -3.10 19.82 -12.22
CA ALA A 72 -3.59 18.50 -11.87
C ALA A 72 -5.12 18.47 -11.79
N GLU A 73 -5.73 19.48 -11.15
CA GLU A 73 -7.19 19.62 -11.07
C GLU A 73 -7.84 19.84 -12.44
N ALA A 74 -7.24 20.65 -13.32
CA ALA A 74 -7.74 20.85 -14.67
C ALA A 74 -7.77 19.52 -15.46
N PHE A 75 -6.72 18.71 -15.36
CA PHE A 75 -6.71 17.38 -15.96
C PHE A 75 -7.76 16.44 -15.35
N TYR A 76 -7.95 16.49 -14.03
CA TYR A 76 -8.99 15.70 -13.36
C TYR A 76 -10.39 16.06 -13.88
N LYS A 77 -10.72 17.36 -13.93
CA LYS A 77 -12.01 17.86 -14.43
C LYS A 77 -12.26 17.39 -15.86
N VAL A 78 -11.31 17.64 -16.76
CA VAL A 78 -11.43 17.24 -18.18
C VAL A 78 -11.56 15.73 -18.32
N SER A 79 -10.75 14.95 -17.61
CA SER A 79 -10.82 13.49 -17.67
C SER A 79 -12.17 12.96 -17.19
N LYS A 80 -12.68 13.52 -16.09
CA LYS A 80 -13.99 13.18 -15.52
C LYS A 80 -15.13 13.56 -16.46
N ASP A 81 -15.14 14.79 -16.99
CA ASP A 81 -16.18 15.25 -17.92
C ASP A 81 -16.24 14.35 -19.16
N VAL A 82 -15.08 13.90 -19.64
CA VAL A 82 -14.99 12.99 -20.79
C VAL A 82 -15.52 11.61 -20.40
N LEU A 83 -15.12 11.03 -19.27
CA LEU A 83 -15.68 9.75 -18.78
C LEU A 83 -17.21 9.82 -18.62
N ASP A 84 -17.71 10.90 -18.01
CA ASP A 84 -19.14 11.11 -17.76
C ASP A 84 -19.93 11.18 -19.09
N SER A 85 -19.31 11.65 -20.19
CA SER A 85 -19.94 11.70 -21.52
C SER A 85 -20.21 10.34 -22.17
N TYR A 86 -19.53 9.27 -21.71
CA TYR A 86 -19.71 7.91 -22.24
C TYR A 86 -19.84 6.84 -21.14
N ALA A 87 -20.17 7.24 -19.90
CA ALA A 87 -20.10 6.37 -18.72
C ALA A 87 -20.97 5.09 -18.82
N GLU A 88 -22.17 5.19 -19.39
CA GLU A 88 -23.05 4.02 -19.58
C GLU A 88 -22.44 3.02 -20.57
N GLN A 89 -21.95 3.51 -21.72
CA GLN A 89 -21.28 2.67 -22.71
C GLN A 89 -20.00 2.04 -22.15
N ASP A 90 -19.28 2.76 -21.30
CA ASP A 90 -18.07 2.26 -20.64
C ASP A 90 -18.36 1.06 -19.73
N VAL A 91 -19.45 1.13 -18.96
CA VAL A 91 -19.87 0.06 -18.05
C VAL A 91 -20.40 -1.15 -18.81
N GLU A 92 -21.05 -0.95 -19.96
CA GLU A 92 -21.54 -2.04 -20.82
C GLU A 92 -20.42 -2.77 -21.58
N SER A 93 -19.30 -2.08 -21.85
CA SER A 93 -18.13 -2.66 -22.53
C SER A 93 -16.81 -2.19 -21.91
N PRO A 94 -16.51 -2.66 -20.68
CA PRO A 94 -15.32 -2.23 -19.96
C PRO A 94 -14.07 -2.98 -20.43
N ASP A 95 -12.93 -2.29 -20.30
CA ASP A 95 -11.58 -2.79 -20.52
C ASP A 95 -10.66 -2.32 -19.37
N HIS A 96 -9.36 -2.66 -19.41
CA HIS A 96 -8.40 -2.25 -18.39
C HIS A 96 -8.38 -0.74 -18.17
N SER A 97 -8.60 0.05 -19.23
CA SER A 97 -8.52 1.51 -19.16
C SER A 97 -9.71 2.10 -18.41
N SER A 98 -10.87 1.45 -18.50
CA SER A 98 -12.09 1.79 -17.74
C SER A 98 -11.83 1.72 -16.23
N ILE A 99 -11.05 0.71 -15.80
CA ILE A 99 -10.61 0.52 -14.42
C ILE A 99 -9.51 1.53 -14.08
N ALA A 100 -8.47 1.66 -14.92
CA ALA A 100 -7.32 2.53 -14.68
C ALA A 100 -7.71 4.01 -14.53
N ILE A 101 -8.65 4.52 -15.35
CA ILE A 101 -9.18 5.90 -15.23
C ILE A 101 -9.72 6.14 -13.81
N ARG A 102 -10.57 5.23 -13.32
CA ARG A 102 -11.18 5.34 -11.98
C ARG A 102 -10.15 5.21 -10.87
N MET A 103 -9.13 4.36 -11.04
CA MET A 103 -8.02 4.27 -10.09
C MET A 103 -7.23 5.59 -10.00
N PHE A 104 -6.94 6.23 -11.14
CA PHE A 104 -6.28 7.54 -11.16
C PHE A 104 -7.15 8.65 -10.56
N HIS A 105 -8.45 8.67 -10.86
CA HIS A 105 -9.40 9.61 -10.26
C HIS A 105 -9.50 9.43 -8.74
N SER A 106 -9.56 8.18 -8.27
CA SER A 106 -9.56 7.86 -6.84
C SER A 106 -8.27 8.30 -6.16
N GLY A 107 -7.11 8.04 -6.79
CA GLY A 107 -5.81 8.47 -6.29
C GLY A 107 -5.68 9.99 -6.23
N TRP A 108 -6.17 10.70 -7.25
CA TRP A 108 -6.22 12.17 -7.24
C TRP A 108 -7.12 12.70 -6.12
N ALA A 109 -8.32 12.14 -5.96
CA ALA A 109 -9.26 12.53 -4.91
C ALA A 109 -8.67 12.30 -3.51
N HIS A 110 -7.90 11.22 -3.33
CA HIS A 110 -7.21 10.92 -2.09
C HIS A 110 -6.13 11.97 -1.79
N ALA A 111 -5.28 12.28 -2.77
CA ALA A 111 -4.27 13.34 -2.65
C ALA A 111 -4.89 14.72 -2.38
N ALA A 112 -6.09 14.98 -2.90
CA ALA A 112 -6.88 16.19 -2.64
C ALA A 112 -7.55 16.22 -1.25
N GLY A 113 -7.33 15.22 -0.39
CA GLY A 113 -7.98 15.09 0.92
C GLY A 113 -9.45 14.69 0.86
N LYS A 114 -9.99 14.34 -0.32
CA LYS A 114 -11.39 13.94 -0.53
C LYS A 114 -11.55 12.43 -0.32
N THR A 115 -11.23 11.95 0.89
CA THR A 115 -11.16 10.51 1.23
C THR A 115 -12.44 9.73 0.92
N LYS A 116 -13.62 10.29 1.23
CA LYS A 116 -14.92 9.66 0.90
C LYS A 116 -15.14 9.51 -0.60
N ALA A 117 -14.83 10.54 -1.37
CA ALA A 117 -14.97 10.51 -2.83
C ALA A 117 -13.98 9.52 -3.45
N SER A 118 -12.73 9.52 -2.96
CA SER A 118 -11.72 8.55 -3.35
C SER A 118 -12.20 7.11 -3.15
N TRP A 119 -12.75 6.78 -1.98
CA TRP A 119 -13.27 5.44 -1.69
C TRP A 119 -14.45 5.05 -2.60
N TYR A 120 -15.40 5.96 -2.85
CA TYR A 120 -16.53 5.70 -3.75
C TYR A 120 -16.06 5.41 -5.19
N ILE A 121 -15.15 6.22 -5.72
CA ILE A 121 -14.60 6.05 -7.07
C ILE A 121 -13.80 4.73 -7.17
N LEU A 122 -13.05 4.38 -6.12
CA LEU A 122 -12.37 3.07 -6.05
C LEU A 122 -13.40 1.92 -6.10
N GLY A 123 -14.54 2.08 -5.42
CA GLY A 123 -15.65 1.14 -5.47
C GLY A 123 -16.25 0.93 -6.86
N GLU A 124 -16.30 1.97 -7.70
CA GLU A 124 -16.69 1.81 -9.11
C GLU A 124 -15.71 0.90 -9.87
N ALA A 125 -14.40 1.10 -9.68
CA ALA A 125 -13.39 0.23 -10.27
C ALA A 125 -13.52 -1.22 -9.78
N VAL A 126 -13.85 -1.43 -8.50
CA VAL A 126 -14.09 -2.76 -7.92
C VAL A 126 -15.28 -3.44 -8.58
N ARG A 127 -16.37 -2.71 -8.83
CA ARG A 127 -17.55 -3.23 -9.54
C ARG A 127 -17.22 -3.66 -10.97
N LEU A 128 -16.38 -2.93 -11.69
CA LEU A 128 -15.92 -3.32 -13.04
C LEU A 128 -15.07 -4.60 -13.01
N VAL A 129 -14.11 -4.69 -12.09
CA VAL A 129 -13.29 -5.90 -11.90
C VAL A 129 -14.16 -7.13 -11.60
N GLN A 130 -15.19 -6.96 -10.77
CA GLN A 130 -16.14 -8.02 -10.44
C GLN A 130 -17.01 -8.42 -11.64
N SER A 131 -17.56 -7.44 -12.39
CA SER A 131 -18.41 -7.72 -13.56
C SER A 131 -17.64 -8.38 -14.70
N MET A 132 -16.39 -7.96 -14.91
CA MET A 132 -15.46 -8.56 -15.88
C MET A 132 -14.92 -9.93 -15.44
N ARG A 133 -15.19 -10.35 -14.19
CA ARG A 133 -14.68 -11.61 -13.60
C ARG A 133 -13.16 -11.71 -13.60
N LEU A 134 -12.45 -10.60 -13.41
CA LEU A 134 -10.97 -10.59 -13.44
C LEU A 134 -10.31 -11.35 -12.29
N HIS A 135 -11.08 -11.92 -11.35
CA HIS A 135 -10.58 -12.84 -10.31
C HIS A 135 -10.36 -14.27 -10.81
N ASP A 136 -10.82 -14.59 -12.03
CA ASP A 136 -10.81 -15.91 -12.64
C ASP A 136 -9.80 -15.94 -13.80
N GLU A 137 -8.76 -16.76 -13.68
CA GLU A 137 -7.69 -16.93 -14.68
C GLU A 137 -8.22 -17.28 -16.09
N ALA A 138 -9.30 -18.07 -16.17
CA ALA A 138 -9.89 -18.49 -17.44
C ALA A 138 -10.51 -17.32 -18.23
N THR A 139 -10.73 -16.17 -17.58
CA THR A 139 -11.19 -14.94 -18.24
C THR A 139 -10.13 -14.38 -19.18
N TYR A 140 -8.85 -14.46 -18.79
CA TYR A 140 -7.72 -13.87 -19.50
C TYR A 140 -7.38 -14.61 -20.80
N GLU A 141 -7.65 -15.92 -20.86
CA GLU A 141 -7.43 -16.75 -22.06
C GLU A 141 -8.24 -16.28 -23.29
N ARG A 142 -9.30 -15.51 -23.07
CA ARG A 142 -10.22 -15.02 -24.11
C ARG A 142 -9.94 -13.57 -24.53
N MET A 143 -8.96 -12.93 -23.90
CA MET A 143 -8.60 -11.55 -24.15
C MET A 143 -7.44 -11.46 -25.14
N ASP A 144 -7.28 -10.30 -25.77
CA ASP A 144 -6.02 -9.95 -26.43
C ASP A 144 -4.87 -10.05 -25.40
N PRO A 145 -3.68 -10.57 -25.76
CA PRO A 145 -2.58 -10.76 -24.81
C PRO A 145 -2.15 -9.49 -24.07
N LEU A 146 -2.15 -8.33 -24.73
CA LEU A 146 -1.80 -7.06 -24.09
C LEU A 146 -2.90 -6.64 -23.11
N GLU A 147 -4.16 -6.76 -23.53
CA GLU A 147 -5.31 -6.46 -22.68
C GLU A 147 -5.36 -7.37 -21.46
N ALA A 148 -5.09 -8.67 -21.63
CA ALA A 148 -5.02 -9.64 -20.55
C ALA A 148 -3.98 -9.24 -19.48
N GLN A 149 -2.78 -8.85 -19.91
CA GLN A 149 -1.73 -8.42 -18.99
C GLN A 149 -2.07 -7.08 -18.30
N LEU A 150 -2.66 -6.12 -19.01
CA LEU A 150 -3.09 -4.86 -18.40
C LEU A 150 -4.25 -5.07 -17.41
N CYS A 151 -5.24 -5.91 -17.75
CA CYS A 151 -6.32 -6.34 -16.86
C CYS A 151 -5.77 -7.00 -15.59
N ARG A 152 -4.75 -7.86 -15.72
CA ARG A 152 -4.11 -8.53 -14.58
C ARG A 152 -3.42 -7.52 -13.66
N ARG A 153 -2.75 -6.52 -14.22
CA ARG A 153 -2.11 -5.45 -13.45
C ARG A 153 -3.12 -4.56 -12.72
N VAL A 154 -4.21 -4.15 -13.36
CA VAL A 154 -5.25 -3.36 -12.68
C VAL A 154 -5.97 -4.18 -11.61
N PHE A 155 -6.22 -5.48 -11.84
CA PHE A 155 -6.79 -6.38 -10.84
C PHE A 155 -5.94 -6.42 -9.56
N TRP A 156 -4.64 -6.73 -9.69
CA TRP A 156 -3.76 -6.83 -8.53
C TRP A 156 -3.54 -5.49 -7.82
N THR A 157 -3.41 -4.42 -8.59
CA THR A 157 -3.30 -3.08 -8.02
C THR A 157 -4.56 -2.72 -7.22
N LEU A 158 -5.75 -3.06 -7.74
CA LEU A 158 -7.00 -2.78 -7.07
C LEU A 158 -7.23 -3.67 -5.84
N TYR A 159 -6.82 -4.94 -5.88
CA TYR A 159 -6.83 -5.85 -4.74
C TYR A 159 -6.06 -5.28 -3.55
N THR A 160 -4.85 -4.76 -3.80
CA THR A 160 -4.05 -4.08 -2.77
C THR A 160 -4.71 -2.77 -2.32
N SER A 161 -5.26 -1.99 -3.25
CA SER A 161 -5.84 -0.68 -2.94
C SER A 161 -7.10 -0.78 -2.07
N ASP A 162 -7.97 -1.77 -2.32
CA ASP A 162 -9.16 -2.07 -1.51
C ASP A 162 -8.77 -2.38 -0.05
N LYS A 163 -7.77 -3.25 0.14
CA LYS A 163 -7.25 -3.60 1.47
C LYS A 163 -6.60 -2.44 2.17
N SER A 164 -5.79 -1.66 1.46
CA SER A 164 -5.16 -0.46 2.02
C SER A 164 -6.22 0.56 2.43
N ALA A 165 -7.27 0.77 1.63
CA ALA A 165 -8.37 1.67 1.98
C ALA A 165 -9.17 1.16 3.18
N ALA A 166 -9.37 -0.15 3.30
CA ALA A 166 -10.04 -0.77 4.43
C ALA A 166 -9.29 -0.53 5.75
N ILE A 167 -7.97 -0.78 5.79
CA ILE A 167 -7.19 -0.61 7.03
C ILE A 167 -6.95 0.86 7.41
N LEU A 168 -6.84 1.77 6.44
CA LEU A 168 -6.55 3.18 6.69
C LEU A 168 -7.82 4.00 6.94
N GLY A 169 -8.89 3.71 6.20
CA GLY A 169 -10.16 4.45 6.27
C GLY A 169 -11.24 3.78 7.14
N GLY A 170 -11.03 2.56 7.62
CA GLY A 170 -12.03 1.80 8.37
C GLY A 170 -13.20 1.33 7.51
N HIS A 171 -12.98 1.15 6.21
CA HIS A 171 -13.97 0.67 5.26
C HIS A 171 -14.00 -0.87 5.19
N PRO A 172 -15.14 -1.49 4.82
CA PRO A 172 -15.17 -2.92 4.50
C PRO A 172 -14.32 -3.24 3.27
N GLN A 173 -13.64 -4.39 3.27
CA GLN A 173 -13.00 -4.92 2.06
C GLN A 173 -14.06 -5.38 1.07
N CYS A 174 -13.99 -4.90 -0.16
CA CYS A 174 -14.94 -5.20 -1.23
C CYS A 174 -14.37 -6.16 -2.28
N LEU A 175 -13.07 -6.46 -2.24
CA LEU A 175 -12.38 -7.44 -3.09
C LEU A 175 -11.63 -8.49 -2.26
N ALA A 176 -12.24 -8.91 -1.15
CA ALA A 176 -11.71 -9.97 -0.30
C ALA A 176 -11.78 -11.33 -1.01
N SER A 177 -10.79 -12.19 -0.84
CA SER A 177 -10.75 -13.52 -1.49
C SER A 177 -11.96 -14.39 -1.15
N SER A 178 -12.54 -14.23 0.04
CA SER A 178 -13.69 -15.00 0.53
C SER A 178 -15.01 -14.73 -0.18
N ILE A 179 -15.14 -13.62 -0.93
CA ILE A 179 -16.38 -13.31 -1.67
C ILE A 179 -16.51 -14.15 -2.95
N PHE A 180 -15.41 -14.75 -3.41
CA PHE A 180 -15.36 -15.58 -4.61
C PHE A 180 -15.37 -17.06 -4.24
N LYS A 181 -16.31 -17.82 -4.82
CA LYS A 181 -16.52 -19.25 -4.49
C LYS A 181 -15.26 -20.10 -4.67
N GLU A 182 -14.49 -19.84 -5.72
CA GLU A 182 -13.25 -20.56 -6.06
C GLU A 182 -11.99 -19.78 -5.63
N GLY A 183 -12.17 -18.70 -4.86
CA GLY A 183 -11.11 -17.77 -4.52
C GLY A 183 -10.64 -16.94 -5.72
N ILE A 184 -9.41 -16.44 -5.62
CA ILE A 184 -8.72 -15.68 -6.67
C ILE A 184 -7.72 -16.62 -7.33
N THR A 185 -7.96 -16.97 -8.60
CA THR A 185 -7.11 -17.90 -9.37
C THR A 185 -6.10 -17.19 -10.27
N VAL A 186 -6.19 -15.86 -10.35
CA VAL A 186 -5.38 -15.00 -11.22
C VAL A 186 -3.88 -15.25 -11.01
N ALA A 187 -3.14 -15.41 -12.11
CA ALA A 187 -1.68 -15.43 -12.11
C ALA A 187 -1.08 -14.04 -11.81
N TYR A 188 0.19 -13.98 -11.44
CA TYR A 188 0.89 -12.70 -11.30
C TYR A 188 1.23 -12.07 -12.65
N ALA A 189 1.37 -10.74 -12.65
CA ALA A 189 1.63 -9.99 -13.87
C ALA A 189 3.04 -10.27 -14.39
N ASP A 190 3.16 -10.42 -15.71
CA ASP A 190 4.42 -10.63 -16.42
C ASP A 190 5.00 -9.31 -16.93
N ASP A 191 6.26 -9.38 -17.34
CA ASP A 191 7.01 -8.25 -17.88
C ASP A 191 6.52 -7.84 -19.26
N PHE A 192 6.46 -6.53 -19.50
CA PHE A 192 6.57 -5.98 -20.84
C PHE A 192 8.07 -5.76 -21.14
N PRO A 193 8.67 -6.51 -22.09
CA PRO A 193 10.11 -6.50 -22.33
C PRO A 193 10.69 -5.11 -22.60
N ASP A 194 9.90 -4.23 -23.20
CA ASP A 194 10.34 -2.91 -23.65
C ASP A 194 10.24 -1.82 -22.56
N GLN A 195 9.60 -2.08 -21.41
CA GLN A 195 9.40 -1.06 -20.37
C GLN A 195 9.60 -1.51 -18.92
N ASP A 196 9.61 -2.82 -18.63
CA ASP A 196 9.72 -3.32 -17.25
C ASP A 196 11.14 -3.74 -16.84
N VAL A 197 12.06 -3.80 -17.79
CA VAL A 197 13.42 -4.28 -17.55
C VAL A 197 14.31 -3.13 -17.08
N ILE A 198 14.86 -3.26 -15.87
CA ILE A 198 15.86 -2.36 -15.32
C ILE A 198 17.23 -3.00 -15.43
N HIS A 199 18.15 -2.29 -16.08
CA HIS A 199 19.54 -2.70 -16.22
C HIS A 199 20.39 -2.06 -15.11
N ILE A 200 21.06 -2.89 -14.32
CA ILE A 200 21.97 -2.46 -13.25
C ILE A 200 23.38 -2.88 -13.62
N SER A 201 24.24 -1.90 -13.85
CA SER A 201 25.67 -2.13 -14.06
C SER A 201 26.35 -2.24 -12.69
N ALA A 202 26.75 -3.44 -12.30
CA ALA A 202 27.58 -3.63 -11.11
C ALA A 202 29.02 -3.17 -11.37
N ARG A 203 29.76 -2.83 -10.30
CA ARG A 203 31.20 -2.46 -10.38
C ARG A 203 32.08 -3.54 -11.02
N SER A 204 31.59 -4.78 -11.09
CA SER A 204 32.27 -5.95 -11.65
C SER A 204 32.04 -6.18 -13.16
N ASN A 205 31.48 -5.21 -13.89
CA ASN A 205 31.02 -5.38 -15.29
C ASN A 205 29.97 -6.50 -15.47
N HIS A 206 29.36 -6.99 -14.38
CA HIS A 206 28.20 -7.88 -14.47
C HIS A 206 26.93 -7.03 -14.60
N GLU A 207 26.18 -7.26 -15.67
CA GLU A 207 24.90 -6.60 -15.90
C GLU A 207 23.79 -7.44 -15.27
N GLN A 208 23.17 -6.92 -14.21
CA GLN A 208 22.02 -7.55 -13.60
C GLN A 208 20.74 -6.94 -14.19
N ARG A 209 19.84 -7.80 -14.67
CA ARG A 209 18.50 -7.41 -15.12
C ARG A 209 17.51 -7.68 -13.99
N VAL A 210 16.76 -6.66 -13.58
CA VAL A 210 15.71 -6.77 -12.58
C VAL A 210 14.43 -6.21 -13.17
N SER A 211 13.32 -6.93 -13.01
CA SER A 211 12.02 -6.49 -13.48
C SER A 211 11.31 -5.59 -12.46
N ILE A 212 10.59 -4.59 -12.96
CA ILE A 212 9.60 -3.84 -12.16
C ILE A 212 8.52 -4.79 -11.62
N MET A 213 8.13 -5.85 -12.34
CA MET A 213 7.14 -6.80 -11.84
C MET A 213 7.63 -7.55 -10.59
N THR A 214 8.94 -7.66 -10.36
CA THR A 214 9.47 -8.30 -9.13
C THR A 214 9.00 -7.57 -7.87
N GLY A 215 9.15 -6.24 -7.80
CA GLY A 215 8.68 -5.47 -6.65
C GLY A 215 7.16 -5.34 -6.61
N PHE A 216 6.51 -5.25 -7.77
CA PHE A 216 5.04 -5.18 -7.86
C PHE A 216 4.38 -6.47 -7.35
N ASN A 217 4.83 -7.64 -7.80
CA ASN A 217 4.30 -8.95 -7.41
C ASN A 217 4.60 -9.25 -5.93
N ALA A 218 5.79 -8.90 -5.43
CA ALA A 218 6.11 -9.01 -4.02
C ALA A 218 5.18 -8.19 -3.12
N ASN A 219 4.72 -7.03 -3.59
CA ASN A 219 3.71 -6.27 -2.87
C ASN A 219 2.39 -7.03 -2.83
N GLN A 220 2.01 -7.73 -3.89
CA GLN A 220 0.80 -8.56 -3.88
C GLN A 220 0.95 -9.75 -2.91
N ASP A 221 2.11 -10.42 -2.90
CA ASP A 221 2.41 -11.48 -1.94
C ASP A 221 2.24 -10.99 -0.50
N LEU A 222 2.77 -9.81 -0.19
CA LEU A 222 2.63 -9.17 1.12
C LEU A 222 1.17 -8.97 1.53
N TRP A 223 0.36 -8.35 0.67
CA TRP A 223 -1.05 -8.06 0.99
C TRP A 223 -1.92 -9.33 1.04
N ARG A 224 -1.60 -10.34 0.23
CA ARG A 224 -2.26 -11.65 0.28
C ARG A 224 -1.93 -12.41 1.55
N ALA A 225 -0.67 -12.41 1.98
CA ALA A 225 -0.25 -13.05 3.21
C ALA A 225 -0.86 -12.36 4.45
N ALA A 226 -1.07 -11.04 4.37
CA ALA A 226 -1.73 -10.27 5.43
C ALA A 226 -3.26 -10.44 5.48
N GLU A 227 -3.94 -10.58 4.33
CA GLU A 227 -5.41 -10.64 4.23
C GLU A 227 -6.08 -11.54 5.29
N PRO A 228 -5.72 -12.83 5.46
CA PRO A 228 -6.39 -13.67 6.45
C PRO A 228 -6.20 -13.20 7.89
N LEU A 229 -5.05 -12.57 8.21
CA LEU A 229 -4.76 -12.02 9.54
C LEU A 229 -5.53 -10.72 9.79
N LEU A 230 -5.84 -9.95 8.73
CA LEU A 230 -6.63 -8.74 8.79
C LEU A 230 -8.14 -9.01 8.92
N LEU A 231 -8.61 -10.13 8.35
CA LEU A 231 -10.03 -10.49 8.29
C LEU A 231 -10.52 -11.33 9.49
N LEU A 232 -9.66 -11.61 10.48
CA LEU A 232 -10.05 -12.34 11.69
C LEU A 232 -11.31 -11.75 12.32
N THR A 233 -12.40 -12.49 12.26
CA THR A 233 -13.72 -12.05 12.75
C THR A 233 -13.84 -12.21 14.25
N ALA A 234 -14.72 -11.41 14.89
CA ALA A 234 -15.02 -11.57 16.31
C ALA A 234 -15.48 -13.00 16.67
N ASP A 235 -16.17 -13.70 15.77
CA ASP A 235 -16.62 -15.08 15.98
C ASP A 235 -15.49 -16.10 15.86
N GLU A 236 -14.57 -15.94 14.90
CA GLU A 236 -13.34 -16.74 14.82
C GLU A 236 -12.46 -16.51 16.06
N ILE A 237 -12.39 -15.26 16.51
CA ILE A 237 -11.75 -14.83 17.74
C ILE A 237 -12.42 -15.51 18.95
N LEU A 238 -13.75 -15.53 19.03
CA LEU A 238 -14.51 -16.19 20.08
C LEU A 238 -14.37 -17.72 20.03
N ALA A 239 -14.26 -18.32 18.86
CA ALA A 239 -14.03 -19.77 18.69
C ALA A 239 -12.65 -20.16 19.23
N ILE A 240 -11.60 -19.38 18.91
CA ILE A 240 -10.27 -19.51 19.51
C ILE A 240 -10.36 -19.40 21.04
N GLN A 241 -11.20 -18.49 21.55
CA GLN A 241 -11.37 -18.25 23.00
C GLN A 241 -12.12 -19.38 23.73
N ARG A 242 -13.13 -20.02 23.12
CA ARG A 242 -13.99 -21.03 23.79
C ARG A 242 -13.33 -22.40 23.98
N GLY A 243 -12.42 -22.79 23.10
CA GLY A 243 -11.86 -24.15 23.05
C GLY A 243 -10.82 -24.52 24.12
N GLY A 244 -10.72 -23.79 25.24
CA GLY A 244 -9.84 -24.17 26.37
C GLY A 244 -10.53 -24.41 27.70
N SER A 245 -11.85 -24.34 27.74
CA SER A 245 -12.62 -24.59 28.97
C SER A 245 -13.32 -25.93 28.84
N HIS A 246 -12.72 -26.95 29.46
CA HIS A 246 -13.26 -28.29 29.73
C HIS A 246 -13.43 -29.27 28.55
N SER A 247 -12.53 -30.27 28.54
CA SER A 247 -12.70 -31.66 28.04
C SER A 247 -13.02 -31.97 26.57
N VAL A 248 -12.49 -31.25 25.57
CA VAL A 248 -12.27 -31.80 24.21
C VAL A 248 -11.02 -31.17 23.57
N LEU A 249 -9.88 -31.86 23.63
CA LEU A 249 -8.58 -31.44 23.09
C LEU A 249 -8.48 -31.46 21.54
N SER A 250 -9.59 -31.47 20.80
CA SER A 250 -9.55 -31.85 19.37
C SER A 250 -9.76 -30.71 18.36
N GLU A 251 -10.41 -29.58 18.70
CA GLU A 251 -10.84 -28.58 17.70
C GLU A 251 -10.14 -27.22 17.80
N SER A 252 -9.55 -26.86 18.94
CA SER A 252 -8.90 -25.55 19.17
C SER A 252 -7.44 -25.47 18.73
N THR A 253 -6.69 -26.57 18.82
CA THR A 253 -5.32 -26.71 18.32
C THR A 253 -5.16 -26.39 16.82
N PRO A 254 -5.98 -26.94 15.91
CA PRO A 254 -5.80 -26.71 14.46
C PRO A 254 -6.02 -25.26 14.02
N MET A 255 -6.84 -24.48 14.74
CA MET A 255 -7.08 -23.07 14.41
C MET A 255 -5.91 -22.17 14.83
N LEU A 256 -5.27 -22.46 15.97
CA LEU A 256 -4.08 -21.73 16.43
C LEU A 256 -2.85 -22.06 15.57
N GLU A 257 -2.69 -23.33 15.18
CA GLU A 257 -1.68 -23.76 14.21
C GLU A 257 -1.86 -23.00 12.89
N LYS A 258 -3.07 -22.97 12.34
CA LYS A 258 -3.40 -22.19 11.14
C LYS A 258 -3.03 -20.71 11.28
N LEU A 259 -3.33 -20.08 12.41
CA LEU A 259 -3.00 -18.67 12.66
C LEU A 259 -1.48 -18.45 12.73
N THR A 260 -0.77 -19.39 13.36
CA THR A 260 0.70 -19.37 13.45
C THR A 260 1.31 -19.49 12.05
N ASP A 261 0.84 -20.44 11.25
CA ASP A 261 1.29 -20.65 9.87
C ASP A 261 1.04 -19.41 9.01
N GLN A 262 -0.13 -18.79 9.14
CA GLN A 262 -0.46 -17.54 8.45
C GLN A 262 0.47 -16.39 8.85
N TYR A 263 0.76 -16.25 10.15
CA TYR A 263 1.68 -15.22 10.64
C TYR A 263 3.12 -15.46 10.21
N VAL A 264 3.58 -16.71 10.21
CA VAL A 264 4.91 -17.10 9.71
C VAL A 264 4.98 -16.79 8.22
N HIS A 265 3.98 -17.19 7.43
CA HIS A 265 3.91 -16.90 6.00
C HIS A 265 3.98 -15.39 5.72
N PHE A 266 3.20 -14.56 6.44
CA PHE A 266 3.30 -13.10 6.35
C PHE A 266 4.70 -12.59 6.71
N SER A 267 5.31 -13.15 7.76
CA SER A 267 6.62 -12.70 8.25
C SER A 267 7.75 -12.99 7.27
N THR A 268 7.66 -14.10 6.51
CA THR A 268 8.72 -14.59 5.61
C THR A 268 8.43 -14.37 4.12
N CYS A 269 7.25 -13.83 3.74
CA CYS A 269 6.84 -13.72 2.34
C CYS A 269 7.78 -12.86 1.47
N LEU A 270 8.64 -12.05 2.07
CA LEU A 270 9.56 -11.13 1.39
C LEU A 270 11.04 -11.50 1.53
N ASP A 271 11.37 -12.63 2.17
CA ASP A 271 12.76 -13.01 2.50
C ASP A 271 13.63 -13.27 1.26
N ASN A 272 13.01 -13.73 0.17
CA ASN A 272 13.69 -14.09 -1.07
C ASN A 272 13.79 -12.91 -2.07
N LEU A 273 13.49 -11.69 -1.63
CA LEU A 273 13.60 -10.51 -2.49
C LEU A 273 15.05 -10.26 -2.92
N PRO A 274 15.27 -9.76 -4.15
CA PRO A 274 16.58 -9.27 -4.55
C PRO A 274 17.10 -8.21 -3.57
N PRO A 275 18.42 -8.11 -3.32
CA PRO A 275 19.00 -7.20 -2.32
C PRO A 275 18.56 -5.74 -2.49
N MET A 276 18.26 -5.31 -3.71
CA MET A 276 17.82 -3.94 -4.01
C MET A 276 16.41 -3.61 -3.49
N LEU A 277 15.56 -4.63 -3.37
CA LEU A 277 14.19 -4.57 -2.87
C LEU A 277 14.06 -5.04 -1.41
N GLY A 278 15.05 -5.78 -0.91
CA GLY A 278 15.07 -6.33 0.45
C GLY A 278 15.01 -5.28 1.57
N PHE A 279 14.67 -5.75 2.77
CA PHE A 279 14.76 -4.96 4.00
C PHE A 279 16.23 -4.78 4.36
N HIS A 280 16.69 -3.53 4.46
CA HIS A 280 18.04 -3.23 4.94
C HIS A 280 18.11 -3.49 6.44
N GLN A 281 18.09 -4.76 6.84
CA GLN A 281 18.53 -5.12 8.19
C GLN A 281 20.03 -4.84 8.25
N SER A 282 20.44 -4.17 9.33
CA SER A 282 21.81 -3.79 9.59
C SER A 282 22.77 -4.97 9.35
N LEU A 283 23.86 -4.69 8.63
CA LEU A 283 24.94 -5.59 8.22
C LEU A 283 24.55 -6.66 7.19
N ALA A 284 25.21 -6.56 6.04
CA ALA A 284 25.28 -7.64 5.06
C ALA A 284 25.71 -8.95 5.77
N SER A 285 24.88 -9.98 5.65
CA SER A 285 25.07 -11.29 6.25
C SER A 285 26.03 -12.20 5.44
N SER A 286 26.54 -11.72 4.30
CA SER A 286 27.58 -12.38 3.52
C SER A 286 28.97 -11.82 3.88
N PRO A 287 29.97 -12.67 4.19
CA PRO A 287 31.36 -12.25 4.38
C PRO A 287 31.93 -11.46 3.18
N ASP A 288 31.42 -11.73 1.97
CA ASP A 288 31.87 -11.09 0.73
C ASP A 288 31.28 -9.67 0.53
N ASP A 289 30.16 -9.36 1.20
CA ASP A 289 29.46 -8.05 1.13
C ASP A 289 29.66 -7.21 2.41
N PHE A 290 30.42 -7.73 3.39
CA PHE A 290 30.71 -7.04 4.64
C PHE A 290 31.77 -5.95 4.43
N ALA A 291 31.36 -4.68 4.54
CA ALA A 291 32.26 -3.54 4.54
C ALA A 291 32.12 -2.73 5.83
N PHE A 292 33.25 -2.41 6.48
CA PHE A 292 33.26 -1.42 7.56
C PHE A 292 32.85 -0.06 6.99
N ALA A 293 31.87 0.58 7.65
CA ALA A 293 31.16 1.75 7.19
C ALA A 293 32.06 2.99 7.10
N ASP A 294 32.76 3.14 5.98
CA ASP A 294 33.44 4.38 5.64
C ASP A 294 33.00 4.84 4.25
N ARG A 295 31.93 5.65 4.27
CA ARG A 295 31.14 6.19 3.15
C ARG A 295 30.04 5.26 2.63
N TYR A 296 28.81 5.71 2.81
CA TYR A 296 27.61 5.36 2.04
C TYR A 296 27.84 5.60 0.53
N ALA A 297 28.71 4.82 -0.10
CA ALA A 297 28.52 4.44 -1.49
C ALA A 297 27.27 3.56 -1.50
N ARG A 298 26.10 4.22 -1.39
CA ARG A 298 24.81 3.62 -1.69
C ARG A 298 25.04 2.90 -3.01
N LEU A 299 24.76 1.60 -3.09
CA LEU A 299 24.36 1.06 -4.39
C LEU A 299 23.37 2.09 -4.93
N GLU A 300 23.70 2.76 -6.03
CA GLU A 300 22.79 3.69 -6.69
C GLU A 300 21.63 2.84 -7.17
N SER A 301 20.68 2.61 -6.27
CA SER A 301 19.52 1.79 -6.53
C SER A 301 18.74 2.52 -7.60
N PRO A 302 18.48 1.91 -8.77
CA PRO A 302 17.64 2.52 -9.77
C PRO A 302 16.37 3.04 -9.12
N ARG A 303 15.97 4.26 -9.50
CA ARG A 303 14.89 4.99 -8.85
C ARG A 303 13.62 4.15 -8.69
N ALA A 304 13.24 3.42 -9.73
CA ALA A 304 12.07 2.54 -9.73
C ALA A 304 12.12 1.51 -8.59
N LEU A 305 13.26 0.83 -8.41
CA LEU A 305 13.44 -0.14 -7.32
C LEU A 305 13.46 0.52 -5.95
N ALA A 306 14.01 1.74 -5.84
CA ALA A 306 13.98 2.49 -4.59
C ALA A 306 12.56 2.92 -4.19
N ILE A 307 11.72 3.29 -5.18
CA ILE A 307 10.29 3.59 -4.98
C ILE A 307 9.56 2.34 -4.48
N GLN A 308 9.75 1.20 -5.16
CA GLN A 308 9.12 -0.08 -4.79
C GLN A 308 9.55 -0.55 -3.41
N ARG A 309 10.85 -0.51 -3.10
CA ARG A 309 11.37 -0.85 -1.77
C ARG A 309 10.71 0.00 -0.68
N THR A 310 10.60 1.30 -0.90
CA THR A 310 9.94 2.21 0.05
C THR A 310 8.48 1.81 0.28
N ASN A 311 7.75 1.48 -0.80
CA ASN A 311 6.38 1.01 -0.73
C ASN A 311 6.24 -0.27 0.10
N LEU A 312 7.06 -1.27 -0.22
CA LEU A 312 7.08 -2.59 0.41
C LEU A 312 7.38 -2.48 1.89
N GLN A 313 8.43 -1.75 2.25
CA GLN A 313 8.87 -1.66 3.64
C GLN A 313 7.86 -0.88 4.50
N ALA A 314 7.33 0.24 4.00
CA ALA A 314 6.29 0.98 4.72
C ALA A 314 5.01 0.16 4.86
N SER A 315 4.57 -0.54 3.80
CA SER A 315 3.39 -1.40 3.85
C SER A 315 3.58 -2.56 4.81
N TYR A 316 4.75 -3.22 4.82
CA TYR A 316 5.05 -4.32 5.74
C TYR A 316 4.98 -3.87 7.20
N GLN A 317 5.64 -2.76 7.55
CA GLN A 317 5.62 -2.27 8.94
C GLN A 317 4.21 -1.82 9.37
N CYS A 318 3.45 -1.19 8.46
CA CYS A 318 2.06 -0.84 8.74
C CYS A 318 1.19 -2.09 8.96
N LEU A 319 1.26 -3.07 8.06
CA LEU A 319 0.51 -4.30 8.16
C LEU A 319 0.87 -5.07 9.42
N LYS A 320 2.16 -5.16 9.73
CA LYS A 320 2.65 -5.77 10.97
C LYS A 320 2.05 -5.09 12.19
N MET A 321 2.03 -3.75 12.25
CA MET A 321 1.37 -3.01 13.34
C MET A 321 -0.13 -3.33 13.45
N VAL A 322 -0.86 -3.35 12.32
CA VAL A 322 -2.31 -3.65 12.32
C VAL A 322 -2.58 -5.08 12.77
N ILE A 323 -1.81 -6.05 12.26
CA ILE A 323 -1.90 -7.46 12.66
C ILE A 323 -1.61 -7.61 14.15
N LEU A 324 -0.55 -6.98 14.66
CA LEU A 324 -0.23 -6.98 16.09
C LEU A 324 -1.39 -6.45 16.93
N ARG A 325 -2.00 -5.33 16.53
CA ARG A 325 -3.15 -4.74 17.22
C ARG A 325 -4.35 -5.69 17.21
N ASN A 326 -4.70 -6.24 16.05
CA ASN A 326 -5.78 -7.21 15.91
C ASN A 326 -5.56 -8.39 16.83
N LEU A 327 -4.39 -9.03 16.77
CA LEU A 327 -4.06 -10.15 17.64
C LEU A 327 -4.11 -9.76 19.13
N SER A 328 -3.61 -8.59 19.52
CA SER A 328 -3.66 -8.16 20.93
C SER A 328 -5.08 -8.09 21.49
N THR A 329 -6.06 -7.69 20.66
CA THR A 329 -7.47 -7.66 21.08
C THR A 329 -8.05 -9.06 21.27
N VAL A 330 -7.62 -10.04 20.47
CA VAL A 330 -8.02 -11.46 20.59
C VAL A 330 -7.65 -12.04 21.95
N TRP A 331 -6.43 -11.75 22.41
CA TRP A 331 -5.85 -12.36 23.61
C TRP A 331 -6.20 -11.63 24.91
N ALA A 332 -6.78 -10.42 24.85
CA ALA A 332 -7.20 -9.65 26.03
C ALA A 332 -8.40 -10.25 26.79
N HIS A 333 -9.20 -11.13 26.15
CA HIS A 333 -10.48 -11.61 26.67
C HIS A 333 -10.45 -13.02 27.30
N ARG A 334 -9.26 -13.63 27.47
CA ARG A 334 -9.12 -14.99 28.02
C ARG A 334 -8.46 -15.00 29.40
N TYR A 335 -9.18 -15.56 30.38
CA TYR A 335 -8.62 -16.01 31.67
C TYR A 335 -7.85 -17.33 31.46
N MET A 336 -6.65 -17.30 30.88
CA MET A 336 -5.86 -18.52 30.75
C MET A 336 -4.46 -18.45 31.34
N ASP A 337 -4.05 -19.62 31.81
CA ASP A 337 -2.73 -19.91 32.36
C ASP A 337 -1.68 -19.67 31.27
N PRO A 338 -0.67 -18.80 31.48
CA PRO A 338 0.30 -18.40 30.45
C PRO A 338 1.14 -19.55 29.86
N HIS A 339 1.11 -20.73 30.46
CA HIS A 339 2.14 -21.76 30.27
C HIS A 339 2.07 -22.57 28.97
N ASP A 340 0.99 -22.50 28.18
CA ASP A 340 0.79 -23.51 27.13
C ASP A 340 1.14 -23.09 25.67
N TYR A 341 1.30 -21.80 25.31
CA TYR A 341 1.50 -21.44 23.88
C TYR A 341 2.32 -20.16 23.60
N PHE A 342 3.17 -20.23 22.55
CA PHE A 342 4.12 -19.19 22.10
C PHE A 342 3.49 -17.82 21.79
N LEU A 343 2.32 -17.79 21.12
CA LEU A 343 1.60 -16.54 20.80
C LEU A 343 0.88 -15.91 22.01
N GLY A 344 0.49 -16.72 22.99
CA GLY A 344 -0.19 -16.24 24.20
C GLY A 344 0.70 -15.38 25.10
N HIS A 345 2.00 -15.72 25.19
CA HIS A 345 3.01 -14.88 25.84
C HIS A 345 3.30 -13.59 25.06
N PHE A 346 3.34 -13.67 23.72
CA PHE A 346 3.79 -12.57 22.88
C PHE A 346 2.75 -11.44 22.69
N LEU A 347 1.44 -11.73 22.84
CA LEU A 347 0.37 -10.84 22.36
C LEU A 347 -0.79 -10.55 23.35
N GLY A 348 -0.80 -11.10 24.56
CA GLY A 348 -1.92 -10.89 25.51
C GLY A 348 -1.95 -9.53 26.24
N ARG A 349 -3.08 -9.18 26.87
CA ARG A 349 -3.11 -8.19 27.97
C ARG A 349 -2.86 -8.92 29.30
N THR A 350 -2.05 -8.36 30.18
CA THR A 350 -1.75 -8.93 31.51
C THR A 350 -2.46 -8.16 32.62
N ARG A 351 -2.76 -8.86 33.73
CA ARG A 351 -3.38 -8.25 34.91
C ARG A 351 -2.28 -7.50 35.68
N ALA A 352 -2.39 -6.17 35.80
CA ALA A 352 -1.57 -5.45 36.76
C ALA A 352 -1.92 -5.96 38.17
N ARG A 353 -0.91 -6.42 38.93
CA ARG A 353 -1.10 -6.82 40.33
C ARG A 353 -1.37 -5.56 41.16
N GLN A 354 -2.64 -5.23 41.31
CA GLN A 354 -3.15 -4.35 42.37
C GLN A 354 -4.52 -4.88 42.80
N ASP A 355 -4.82 -4.66 44.08
CA ASP A 355 -5.78 -5.39 44.92
C ASP A 355 -7.10 -5.82 44.29
N GLN A 356 -7.65 -6.90 44.86
CA GLN A 356 -8.68 -7.81 44.36
C GLN A 356 -10.01 -7.21 43.82
N HIS A 357 -10.20 -5.91 43.72
CA HIS A 357 -11.47 -5.29 43.29
C HIS A 357 -11.43 -4.45 42.01
N ASP A 358 -10.28 -4.03 41.48
CA ASP A 358 -10.23 -3.25 40.21
C ASP A 358 -8.97 -3.55 39.39
N ALA A 359 -8.96 -4.69 38.70
CA ALA A 359 -7.84 -5.03 37.84
C ALA A 359 -8.01 -4.47 36.43
N GLN A 360 -7.30 -3.38 36.12
CA GLN A 360 -7.17 -2.89 34.76
C GLN A 360 -6.37 -3.89 33.90
N LEU A 361 -6.90 -4.20 32.71
CA LEU A 361 -6.19 -4.93 31.67
C LEU A 361 -5.10 -4.02 31.09
N VAL A 362 -3.83 -4.37 31.30
CA VAL A 362 -2.66 -3.65 30.76
C VAL A 362 -2.10 -4.45 29.59
N ASP A 363 -1.54 -3.80 28.57
CA ASP A 363 -0.96 -4.53 27.44
C ASP A 363 0.30 -5.31 27.86
N SER A 364 0.54 -6.50 27.30
CA SER A 364 1.74 -7.30 27.62
C SER A 364 3.02 -6.51 27.30
N PRO A 365 4.05 -6.58 28.17
CA PRO A 365 5.36 -6.01 27.87
C PRO A 365 5.95 -6.48 26.54
N LEU A 366 5.68 -7.71 26.11
CA LEU A 366 6.14 -8.24 24.82
C LEU A 366 5.43 -7.60 23.63
N TYR A 367 4.11 -7.39 23.74
CA TYR A 367 3.35 -6.63 22.73
C TYR A 367 3.86 -5.18 22.64
N ILE A 368 4.06 -4.52 23.79
CA ILE A 368 4.60 -3.15 23.84
C ILE A 368 5.97 -3.10 23.17
N LEU A 369 6.85 -4.07 23.48
CA LEU A 369 8.19 -4.16 22.90
C LEU A 369 8.15 -4.34 21.38
N GLU A 370 7.33 -5.26 20.88
CA GLU A 370 7.25 -5.52 19.44
C GLU A 370 6.58 -4.36 18.69
N ALA A 371 5.55 -3.72 19.25
CA ALA A 371 4.96 -2.50 18.68
C ALA A 371 5.99 -1.36 18.59
N LEU A 372 6.83 -1.18 19.62
CA LEU A 372 7.92 -0.22 19.59
C LEU A 372 8.99 -0.59 18.56
N ARG A 373 9.28 -1.89 18.36
CA ARG A 373 10.19 -2.35 17.31
C ARG A 373 9.67 -2.00 15.91
N VAL A 374 8.40 -2.31 15.63
CA VAL A 374 7.73 -1.97 14.37
C VAL A 374 7.76 -0.45 14.12
N ALA A 375 7.54 0.35 15.16
CA ALA A 375 7.63 1.80 15.05
C ALA A 375 9.05 2.31 14.78
N GLY A 376 10.05 1.74 15.46
CA GLY A 376 11.46 2.02 15.18
C GLY A 376 11.83 1.68 13.73
N ASP A 377 11.42 0.51 13.25
CA ASP A 377 11.66 0.06 11.89
C ASP A 377 10.97 0.98 10.86
N MET A 378 9.74 1.43 11.12
CA MET A 378 9.05 2.41 10.25
C MET A 378 9.79 3.75 10.19
N LEU A 379 10.32 4.26 11.31
CA LEU A 379 11.16 5.47 11.31
C LEU A 379 12.47 5.25 10.54
N TYR A 380 13.04 4.05 10.61
CA TYR A 380 14.21 3.68 9.81
C TYR A 380 13.90 3.63 8.31
N VAL A 381 12.74 3.11 7.90
CA VAL A 381 12.26 3.18 6.52
C VAL A 381 12.15 4.63 6.08
N ALA A 382 11.50 5.48 6.89
CA ALA A 382 11.36 6.90 6.56
C ALA A 382 12.72 7.60 6.40
N HIS A 383 13.68 7.28 7.26
CA HIS A 383 15.03 7.82 7.20
C HIS A 383 15.82 7.35 5.97
N THR A 384 15.79 6.06 5.65
CA THR A 384 16.61 5.45 4.59
C THR A 384 16.06 5.67 3.17
N SER A 385 14.74 5.81 3.02
CA SER A 385 14.11 6.17 1.75
C SER A 385 14.29 7.64 1.38
N GLY A 386 14.33 8.53 2.38
CA GLY A 386 14.32 9.97 2.14
C GLY A 386 12.95 10.51 1.74
N LEU A 387 12.79 11.83 1.84
CA LEU A 387 11.49 12.50 1.79
C LEU A 387 10.76 12.32 0.44
N ASP A 388 11.48 12.47 -0.67
CA ASP A 388 10.88 12.41 -2.01
C ASP A 388 10.33 11.01 -2.33
N LEU A 389 11.04 9.94 -1.95
CA LEU A 389 10.57 8.57 -2.21
C LEU A 389 9.29 8.24 -1.43
N ILE A 390 9.16 8.76 -0.21
CA ILE A 390 7.93 8.60 0.58
C ILE A 390 6.79 9.38 -0.07
N ARG A 391 7.04 10.64 -0.47
CA ARG A 391 6.03 11.48 -1.15
C ARG A 391 5.57 10.89 -2.48
N ILE A 392 6.48 10.32 -3.27
CA ILE A 392 6.16 9.64 -4.53
C ILE A 392 5.30 8.39 -4.30
N ASN A 393 5.40 7.75 -3.14
CA ASN A 393 4.49 6.66 -2.75
C ASN A 393 3.10 7.15 -2.29
N GLY A 394 2.90 8.47 -2.24
CA GLY A 394 1.59 9.11 -2.09
C GLY A 394 1.05 9.14 -0.67
N GLU A 395 -0.14 9.72 -0.53
CA GLU A 395 -0.78 9.91 0.78
C GLU A 395 -1.08 8.58 1.48
N SER A 396 -1.34 7.49 0.74
CA SER A 396 -1.45 6.15 1.31
C SER A 396 -0.20 5.72 2.11
N CYS A 397 1.00 6.09 1.64
CA CYS A 397 2.25 5.82 2.37
C CYS A 397 2.38 6.70 3.63
N THR A 398 2.04 7.98 3.50
CA THR A 398 1.99 8.91 4.64
C THR A 398 1.00 8.44 5.71
N GLU A 399 -0.18 7.97 5.30
CA GLU A 399 -1.21 7.41 6.18
C GLU A 399 -0.74 6.15 6.90
N LYS A 400 0.01 5.26 6.23
CA LYS A 400 0.65 4.10 6.85
C LYS A 400 1.62 4.51 7.96
N ILE A 401 2.47 5.52 7.71
CA ILE A 401 3.37 6.08 8.72
C ILE A 401 2.57 6.71 9.87
N ARG A 402 1.49 7.44 9.54
CA ARG A 402 0.59 8.09 10.50
C ARG A 402 -0.12 7.06 11.40
N LEU A 403 -0.56 5.94 10.84
CA LEU A 403 -1.19 4.84 11.57
C LEU A 403 -0.24 4.24 12.60
N VAL A 404 1.02 3.97 12.22
CA VAL A 404 2.03 3.45 13.15
C VAL A 404 2.31 4.47 14.26
N GLY A 405 2.47 5.76 13.92
CA GLY A 405 2.64 6.83 14.92
C GLY A 405 1.46 6.97 15.88
N ALA A 406 0.22 6.91 15.37
CA ALA A 406 -1.00 6.94 16.19
C ALA A 406 -1.10 5.72 17.12
N SER A 407 -0.66 4.54 16.65
CA SER A 407 -0.62 3.32 17.46
C SER A 407 0.33 3.46 18.66
N ILE A 408 1.43 4.20 18.51
CA ILE A 408 2.34 4.51 19.64
C ILE A 408 1.69 5.47 20.65
N LEU A 409 0.94 6.48 20.20
CA LEU A 409 0.22 7.37 21.11
C LEU A 409 -0.83 6.62 21.93
N GLU A 410 -1.57 5.73 21.28
CA GLU A 410 -2.54 4.84 21.93
C GLU A 410 -1.86 3.92 22.95
N LEU A 411 -0.67 3.39 22.63
CA LEU A 411 0.12 2.54 23.51
C LEU A 411 0.58 3.29 24.77
N ILE A 412 1.01 4.55 24.64
CA ILE A 412 1.40 5.41 25.77
C ILE A 412 0.20 5.67 26.67
N ALA A 413 -0.93 6.04 26.08
CA ALA A 413 -2.15 6.35 26.84
C ALA A 413 -2.66 5.15 27.66
N ARG A 414 -2.50 3.93 27.13
CA ARG A 414 -2.92 2.68 27.80
C ARG A 414 -1.95 2.16 28.85
N ASN A 415 -0.65 2.48 28.74
CA ASN A 415 0.39 1.83 29.54
C ASN A 415 1.34 2.84 30.22
N PRO A 416 0.83 3.86 30.96
CA PRO A 416 1.65 4.96 31.48
C PRO A 416 2.74 4.51 32.47
N SER A 417 2.57 3.37 33.12
CA SER A 417 3.49 2.81 34.12
C SER A 417 4.53 1.84 33.54
N SER A 418 4.53 1.59 32.22
CA SER A 418 5.46 0.64 31.60
C SER A 418 6.89 1.21 31.53
N PRO A 419 7.93 0.41 31.85
CA PRO A 419 9.33 0.86 31.74
C PRO A 419 9.75 1.18 30.30
N LEU A 420 8.98 0.70 29.31
CA LEU A 420 9.22 0.93 27.89
C LEU A 420 8.72 2.30 27.39
N MET A 421 8.03 3.08 28.24
CA MET A 421 7.43 4.35 27.84
C MET A 421 8.45 5.42 27.47
N SER A 422 9.66 5.39 28.03
CA SER A 422 10.73 6.34 27.65
C SER A 422 11.07 6.29 26.15
N THR A 423 11.03 5.10 25.54
CA THR A 423 11.22 4.94 24.08
C THR A 423 9.98 5.37 23.32
N ALA A 424 8.79 5.01 23.80
CA ALA A 424 7.52 5.42 23.21
C ALA A 424 7.39 6.96 23.15
N GLU A 425 7.79 7.66 24.21
CA GLU A 425 7.79 9.12 24.31
C GLU A 425 8.78 9.79 23.35
N ARG A 426 9.89 9.13 23.00
CA ARG A 426 10.79 9.63 21.95
C ARG A 426 10.14 9.51 20.58
N TYR A 427 9.53 8.37 20.30
CA TYR A 427 8.82 8.16 19.04
C TYR A 427 7.61 9.07 18.90
N SER A 428 6.84 9.32 19.95
CA SER A 428 5.69 10.24 19.93
C SER A 428 6.08 11.68 19.58
N LYS A 429 7.34 12.07 19.79
CA LYS A 429 7.90 13.36 19.35
C LYS A 429 8.41 13.33 17.91
N LEU A 430 8.99 12.20 17.47
CA LEU A 430 9.57 12.05 16.13
C LEU A 430 8.51 11.89 15.04
N TYR A 431 7.46 11.11 15.27
CA TYR A 431 6.41 10.88 14.26
C TYR A 431 5.74 12.17 13.80
N PRO A 432 5.29 13.08 14.68
CA PRO A 432 4.74 14.36 14.25
C PRO A 432 5.72 15.20 13.41
N HIS A 433 7.02 15.17 13.75
CA HIS A 433 8.04 15.87 12.97
C HIS A 433 8.19 15.30 11.55
N VAL A 434 8.27 13.97 11.41
CA VAL A 434 8.32 13.30 10.10
C VAL A 434 7.05 13.60 9.29
N LEU A 435 5.88 13.50 9.92
CA LEU A 435 4.59 13.77 9.27
C LEU A 435 4.46 15.24 8.85
N ALA A 436 4.96 16.20 9.63
CA ALA A 436 4.97 17.61 9.25
C ALA A 436 5.82 17.85 7.98
N LEU A 437 6.97 17.18 7.87
CA LEU A 437 7.79 17.23 6.66
C LEU A 437 7.08 16.60 5.46
N LEU A 438 6.31 15.52 5.67
CA LEU A 438 5.54 14.88 4.60
C LEU A 438 4.34 15.72 4.14
N ASN A 439 3.63 16.34 5.08
CA ASN A 439 2.40 17.11 4.87
C ASN A 439 2.63 18.53 4.31
N SER A 440 3.86 18.96 3.99
CA SER A 440 4.08 20.33 3.49
C SER A 440 3.25 20.64 2.23
N LYS A 441 2.91 19.61 1.42
CA LYS A 441 1.95 19.74 0.30
C LYS A 441 0.51 20.01 0.74
N VAL A 442 0.01 19.32 1.77
CA VAL A 442 -1.39 19.46 2.24
C VAL A 442 -1.61 20.80 2.96
N SER A 443 -0.58 21.29 3.66
CA SER A 443 -0.64 22.56 4.41
C SER A 443 -0.74 23.76 3.47
N GLU A 444 0.02 23.76 2.37
CA GLU A 444 -0.09 24.78 1.32
C GLU A 444 -1.50 24.80 0.71
N TRP A 445 -2.20 23.66 0.61
CA TRP A 445 -3.48 23.60 -0.10
C TRP A 445 -4.68 23.90 0.80
N ALA A 446 -4.61 23.55 2.09
CA ALA A 446 -5.61 23.98 3.06
C ALA A 446 -5.69 25.51 3.15
N GLU A 447 -4.55 26.20 2.98
CA GLU A 447 -4.49 27.66 2.91
C GLU A 447 -5.12 28.22 1.63
N HIS A 448 -4.90 27.60 0.47
CA HIS A 448 -5.48 28.04 -0.81
C HIS A 448 -6.99 27.75 -0.93
N GLY A 449 -7.46 26.60 -0.46
CA GLY A 449 -8.89 26.25 -0.44
C GLY A 449 -9.70 27.12 0.53
N ALA A 450 -9.10 27.53 1.66
CA ALA A 450 -9.72 28.46 2.60
C ALA A 450 -9.77 29.91 2.06
N SER A 451 -8.82 30.31 1.20
CA SER A 451 -8.88 31.62 0.54
C SER A 451 -9.95 31.69 -0.55
N GLU A 452 -10.16 30.64 -1.35
CA GLU A 452 -11.19 30.62 -2.39
C GLU A 452 -12.61 30.57 -1.83
N GLU A 453 -12.85 29.86 -0.71
CA GLU A 453 -14.14 29.89 -0.01
C GLU A 453 -14.50 31.26 0.59
N ASN A 454 -13.49 32.09 0.87
CA ASN A 454 -13.69 33.46 1.39
C ASN A 454 -13.88 34.51 0.29
N GLU A 455 -13.37 34.27 -0.92
CA GLU A 455 -13.59 35.14 -2.08
C GLU A 455 -14.93 34.85 -2.79
N GLY A 456 -15.44 33.62 -2.71
CA GLY A 456 -16.78 33.27 -3.22
C GLY A 456 -17.97 33.74 -2.35
N ARG A 457 -17.70 34.40 -1.20
CA ARG A 457 -18.71 34.90 -0.25
C ARG A 457 -18.71 36.43 -0.09
N ARG A 458 -18.05 37.18 -0.97
CA ARG A 458 -18.05 38.65 -0.95
C ARG A 458 -18.80 39.29 -2.10
#